data_AF-A0A2G1WT87-F1
#
_entry.id   AF-A0A2G1WT87-F1
#
_cell.length_a   1.000
_cell.length_b   1.000
_cell.length_c   1.000
_cell.angle_alpha   90.00
_cell.angle_beta   90.00
_cell.angle_gamma   90.00
#
_symmetry.space_group_name_H-M   'P 1'
#
loop_
_entity.id
_entity.type
_entity.pdbx_description
1 polymer ?
#
loop_
_entity_poly.entity_id
_entity_poly.type
_entity_poly.pdbx_seq_one_letter_code
_entity_poly.pdbx_strand_id
1 'polypeptide(L)' 'MSLRDTGRRLRLRRTGRVPADARVRHYDELDDDEQEIVRELADEPQTAPETGDLDDGDVVKFTDYYRVRAR' A
#
# COMPACT_ATOMS: atom_id res chain seq x y z
N MET A 1 7.74 -14.05 8.02
CA MET A 1 8.52 -12.85 8.37
C MET A 1 9.24 -12.34 7.14
N SER A 2 8.64 -11.39 6.43
CA SER A 2 9.38 -10.43 5.61
C SER A 2 8.82 -9.04 5.90
N LEU A 3 9.12 -8.53 7.10
CA LEU A 3 9.21 -7.09 7.27
C LEU A 3 10.58 -6.71 6.72
N ARG A 4 10.63 -6.44 5.40
CA ARG A 4 11.81 -5.79 4.83
C ARG A 4 11.72 -4.31 5.19
N ASP A 5 12.17 -3.96 6.39
CA ASP A 5 12.42 -2.57 6.73
C ASP A 5 13.66 -2.12 5.92
N THR A 6 13.42 -1.67 4.69
CA THR A 6 14.47 -1.26 3.74
C THR A 6 14.89 0.20 3.95
N GLY A 7 14.31 0.89 4.94
CA GLY A 7 14.42 2.35 5.11
C GLY A 7 13.68 3.15 4.03
N ARG A 8 12.96 2.49 3.11
CA ARG A 8 12.10 3.15 2.12
C ARG A 8 10.79 3.55 2.75
N ARG A 9 10.21 4.65 2.27
CA ARG A 9 8.90 5.13 2.73
C ARG A 9 7.88 4.95 1.63
N LEU A 10 6.70 4.46 1.99
CA LEU A 10 5.56 4.31 1.10
C LEU A 10 4.54 5.43 1.34
N ARG A 11 3.75 5.74 0.30
CA ARG A 11 2.49 6.45 0.42
C ARG A 11 1.42 5.76 -0.42
N LEU A 12 0.16 5.99 -0.06
CA LEU A 12 -0.97 5.61 -0.90
C LEU A 12 -1.43 6.79 -1.74
N ARG A 13 -1.72 6.54 -3.02
CA ARG A 13 -2.37 7.52 -3.90
C ARG A 13 -3.66 6.92 -4.43
N ARG A 14 -4.80 7.52 -4.08
CA ARG A 14 -6.09 7.16 -4.68
C ARG A 14 -6.01 7.26 -6.20
N THR A 15 -6.45 6.21 -6.88
CA THR A 15 -6.46 6.10 -8.34
C THR A 15 -7.83 5.68 -8.83
N GLY A 16 -8.32 6.31 -9.89
CA GLY A 16 -9.54 5.89 -10.59
C GLY A 16 -9.30 4.77 -11.62
N ARG A 17 -8.04 4.36 -11.81
CA ARG A 17 -7.65 3.34 -12.79
C ARG A 17 -6.61 2.41 -12.20
N VAL A 18 -6.81 1.12 -12.43
CA VAL A 18 -5.85 0.06 -12.11
C VAL A 18 -5.11 -0.28 -13.40
N PRO A 19 -3.77 -0.12 -13.45
CA PRO A 19 -2.97 -0.59 -14.58
C PRO A 19 -3.16 -2.10 -14.80
N ALA A 20 -3.14 -2.57 -16.05
CA ALA A 20 -3.37 -3.99 -16.35
C ALA A 20 -2.26 -4.91 -15.83
N ASP A 21 -1.07 -4.36 -15.63
CA ASP A 21 0.14 -4.99 -15.12
C ASP A 21 0.30 -4.83 -13.60
N ALA A 22 -0.59 -4.08 -12.93
CA ALA A 22 -0.50 -3.89 -11.48
C ALA A 22 -0.97 -5.14 -10.75
N ARG A 23 -0.21 -5.55 -9.72
CA ARG A 23 -0.69 -6.50 -8.73
C ARG A 23 -1.76 -5.82 -7.88
N VAL A 24 -2.94 -6.42 -7.84
CA VAL A 24 -4.05 -5.93 -7.01
C VAL A 24 -4.17 -6.83 -5.78
N ARG A 25 -4.18 -6.23 -4.60
CA ARG A 25 -4.49 -6.91 -3.32
C ARG A 25 -5.71 -6.29 -2.68
N HIS A 26 -6.56 -7.12 -2.10
CA HIS A 26 -7.68 -6.65 -1.29
C HIS A 26 -7.22 -6.42 0.14
N TYR A 27 -7.82 -5.44 0.80
CA TYR A 27 -7.47 -5.07 2.17
C TYR A 27 -7.60 -6.23 3.17
N ASP A 28 -8.58 -7.12 2.98
CA ASP A 28 -8.78 -8.33 3.79
C ASP A 28 -7.77 -9.45 3.52
N GLU A 29 -6.97 -9.34 2.45
CA GLU A 29 -5.86 -10.24 2.14
C GLU A 29 -4.51 -9.73 2.72
N LEU A 30 -4.52 -8.57 3.37
CA LEU A 30 -3.34 -7.97 3.99
C LEU A 30 -3.16 -8.50 5.41
N ASP A 31 -1.90 -8.62 5.84
CA ASP A 31 -1.59 -8.89 7.24
C ASP A 31 -1.89 -7.66 8.14
N ASP A 32 -1.86 -7.85 9.46
CA ASP A 32 -2.26 -6.81 10.41
C ASP A 32 -1.40 -5.54 10.29
N ASP A 33 -0.10 -5.69 10.02
CA ASP A 33 0.84 -4.57 9.89
C ASP A 33 0.59 -3.80 8.58
N GLU A 34 0.39 -4.52 7.47
CA GLU A 34 0.01 -3.97 6.17
C GLU A 34 -1.34 -3.23 6.24
N GLN A 35 -2.29 -3.80 6.97
CA GLN A 35 -3.61 -3.22 7.20
C GLN A 35 -3.55 -1.91 7.98
N GLU A 36 -2.77 -1.85 9.06
CA GLU A 36 -2.58 -0.65 9.86
C GLU A 36 -2.04 0.49 9.00
N ILE A 37 -0.99 0.23 8.23
CA ILE A 37 -0.39 1.22 7.33
C ILE A 37 -1.37 1.68 6.26
N VAL A 38 -2.13 0.75 5.65
CA VAL A 38 -3.11 1.14 4.63
C VAL A 38 -4.18 2.06 5.22
N ARG A 39 -4.66 1.81 6.44
CA ARG A 39 -5.59 2.74 7.11
C ARG A 39 -4.95 4.11 7.34
N GLU A 40 -3.77 4.15 7.93
CA GLU A 40 -3.06 5.40 8.23
C GLU A 40 -2.80 6.25 6.97
N LEU A 41 -2.39 5.59 5.87
CA LEU A 41 -2.05 6.25 4.60
C LEU A 41 -3.28 6.60 3.74
N ALA A 42 -4.42 5.95 3.96
CA ALA A 42 -5.65 6.23 3.24
C ALA A 42 -6.40 7.44 3.82
N ASP A 43 -6.30 7.66 5.14
CA ASP A 43 -6.96 8.77 5.83
C ASP A 43 -6.24 10.11 5.59
N GLU A 44 -4.90 10.13 5.57
CA GLU A 44 -4.13 11.36 5.41
C GLU A 44 -3.01 11.25 4.37
N PRO A 45 -2.66 12.35 3.67
CA PRO A 45 -1.54 12.40 2.72
C PRO A 45 -0.19 12.40 3.46
N GLN A 46 0.16 11.25 4.03
CA GLN A 46 1.42 11.03 4.73
C GLN A 46 2.24 9.89 4.09
N THR A 47 3.39 9.58 4.69
CA THR A 47 4.24 8.46 4.26
C THR A 47 4.57 7.60 5.46
N ALA A 48 4.54 6.28 5.31
CA ALA A 48 4.88 5.30 6.34
C ALA A 48 6.12 4.51 5.91
N PRO A 49 6.83 3.85 6.84
CA PRO A 49 7.85 2.87 6.47
C PRO A 49 7.28 1.79 5.52
N GLU A 50 8.10 1.29 4.61
CA GLU A 50 7.78 0.09 3.85
C GLU A 50 7.67 -1.10 4.80
N THR A 51 6.54 -1.81 4.72
CA THR A 51 6.21 -2.96 5.58
C THR A 51 5.53 -4.02 4.74
N GLY A 52 5.81 -5.27 5.09
CA GLY A 52 5.23 -6.44 4.45
C GLY A 52 5.66 -6.59 3.00
N ASP A 53 4.75 -7.11 2.18
CA ASP A 53 4.96 -7.42 0.76
C ASP A 53 4.19 -6.44 -0.15
N LEU A 54 4.07 -5.18 0.29
CA LEU A 54 3.49 -4.07 -0.49
C LEU A 54 4.59 -3.35 -1.29
N ASP A 55 4.66 -3.62 -2.59
CA ASP A 55 5.69 -3.06 -3.47
C ASP A 55 5.26 -1.76 -4.17
N ASP A 56 6.22 -0.95 -4.66
CA ASP A 56 5.90 0.21 -5.51
C ASP A 56 5.13 -0.22 -6.76
N GLY A 57 3.99 0.44 -6.97
CA GLY A 57 3.15 0.17 -8.12
C GLY A 57 1.97 -0.77 -7.83
N ASP A 58 2.01 -1.50 -6.72
CA ASP A 58 0.89 -2.32 -6.25
C ASP A 58 -0.36 -1.47 -6.04
N VAL A 59 -1.52 -2.09 -6.21
CA VAL A 59 -2.81 -1.45 -5.99
C VAL A 59 -3.55 -2.18 -4.89
N VAL A 60 -3.85 -1.46 -3.81
CA VAL A 60 -4.67 -1.96 -2.71
C VAL A 60 -6.11 -1.52 -2.93
N LYS A 61 -7.03 -2.49 -2.91
CA LYS A 61 -8.47 -2.23 -2.84
C LYS A 61 -8.91 -2.17 -1.38
N PHE A 62 -9.18 -0.95 -0.91
CA PHE A 62 -9.78 -0.67 0.39
C PHE A 62 -11.17 -0.06 0.15
N THR A 63 -11.44 1.15 0.63
CA THR A 63 -12.63 1.95 0.27
C THR A 63 -12.64 2.26 -1.24
N ASP A 64 -11.49 2.68 -1.75
CA ASP A 64 -11.19 2.92 -3.15
C ASP A 64 -9.98 2.11 -3.61
N TYR A 65 -9.56 2.30 -4.86
CA TYR A 65 -8.28 1.79 -5.34
C TYR A 65 -7.18 2.78 -4.98
N TYR A 66 -6.15 2.29 -4.29
CA TYR A 66 -5.00 3.06 -3.88
C TYR A 66 -3.74 2.45 -4.47
N ARG A 67 -2.95 3.24 -5.17
CA ARG A 67 -1.66 2.80 -5.69
C ARG A 67 -0.56 3.09 -4.67
N VAL A 68 0.19 2.07 -4.31
CA VAL A 68 1.38 2.14 -3.46
C VAL A 68 2.48 2.85 -4.24
N ARG A 69 3.13 3.81 -3.58
CA ARG A 69 4.26 4.55 -4.13
C ARG A 69 5.41 4.64 -3.16
N ALA A 70 6.57 4.09 -3.52
CA ALA A 70 7.81 4.29 -2.80
C ALA A 70 8.37 5.70 -3.03
N ARG A 71 9.07 6.22 -2.02
CA ARG A 71 9.74 7.52 -2.04
C ARG A 71 11.21 7.40 -1.69
#